data_AF-A0A1G8TUP8-F1
#
_entry.id   AF-A0A1G8TUP8-F1
#
_cell.length_a   1.000
_cell.length_b   1.000
_cell.length_c   1.000
_cell.angle_alpha   90.00
_cell.angle_beta   90.00
_cell.angle_gamma   90.00
#
_symmetry.space_group_name_H-M   'P 1'
#
loop_
_entity.id
_entity.type
_entity.pdbx_description
1 polymer ?
#
loop_
_entity_poly.entity_id
_entity_poly.type
_entity_poly.pdbx_seq_one_letter_code
_entity_poly.pdbx_strand_id
1 'polypeptide(L)'
;MPPSVARGFRRGEPAFEPGGEAMMTAAIVAREVVKKYASVTALDGFDLEVAEGTVMGLLGPNGAGKTTAVRVFATLIQPDSGHAEVAGIDVVANPRAVREVIGLSGQYAAVDELLTGYENLELIGRLYHLGKKGAKARAEELLEQFDLTEAAGRRLKEYSGGMRRRLDLAGALVRKPKVLILDEPTTGLDIRSREATWEAIGELVASGSTLLLTTQYLEEADRLAHRIAVIDHGKLIANGTADELKDQVGGHRLEVTLRDAADLDHARAVLAPIGHGEPVATQEDRRVVVPIAAAGGVLVEGVRRLDMAGIEVVDASVRRPTLDDVFLALTGHRADKAEQNGEGVKAEETKNEEPVR
;
A
#
# COMPACT_ATOMS: atom_id res chain seq x y z
N MET A 1 40.83 -45.02 -10.01
CA MET A 1 40.68 -43.63 -10.52
C MET A 1 39.60 -43.64 -11.58
N PRO A 2 38.46 -43.00 -11.27
CA PRO A 2 38.08 -41.75 -11.96
C PRO A 2 37.76 -40.62 -10.95
N PRO A 3 37.67 -39.35 -11.41
CA PRO A 3 37.78 -38.18 -10.55
C PRO A 3 36.42 -37.65 -10.05
N SER A 4 36.48 -37.02 -8.87
CA SER A 4 35.42 -36.23 -8.25
C SER A 4 35.28 -34.86 -8.92
N VAL A 5 34.04 -34.37 -9.08
CA VAL A 5 33.78 -32.94 -9.29
C VAL A 5 32.61 -32.52 -8.41
N ALA A 6 32.95 -31.79 -7.35
CA ALA A 6 32.02 -30.98 -6.57
C ALA A 6 31.50 -29.81 -7.44
N ARG A 7 30.17 -29.58 -7.45
CA ARG A 7 29.58 -28.35 -7.98
C ARG A 7 29.06 -27.52 -6.82
N GLY A 8 29.75 -26.40 -6.57
CA GLY A 8 29.32 -25.36 -5.65
C GLY A 8 28.10 -24.63 -6.19
N PHE A 9 27.13 -24.39 -5.30
CA PHE A 9 26.05 -23.42 -5.48
C PHE A 9 26.66 -22.02 -5.59
N ARG A 10 26.53 -21.39 -6.77
CA ARG A 10 26.74 -19.95 -6.91
C ARG A 10 25.46 -19.23 -6.48
N ARG A 11 25.63 -18.20 -5.64
CA ARG A 11 24.60 -17.21 -5.28
C ARG A 11 23.99 -16.63 -6.57
N GLY A 12 22.66 -16.58 -6.61
CA GLY A 12 21.91 -15.93 -7.68
C GLY A 12 22.15 -14.42 -7.69
N GLU A 13 22.43 -13.90 -8.87
CA GLU A 13 22.38 -12.48 -9.23
C GLU A 13 20.92 -12.00 -9.19
N PRO A 14 20.62 -10.76 -8.77
CA PRO A 14 19.31 -10.18 -8.98
C PRO A 14 19.18 -9.75 -10.44
N ALA A 15 18.30 -10.40 -11.20
CA ALA A 15 17.93 -9.99 -12.55
C ALA A 15 16.90 -8.86 -12.45
N PHE A 16 17.36 -7.61 -12.55
CA PHE A 16 16.54 -6.49 -12.99
C PHE A 16 16.86 -6.26 -14.47
N GLU A 17 16.07 -6.86 -15.36
CA GLU A 17 16.06 -6.46 -16.77
C GLU A 17 14.90 -5.49 -16.98
N PRO A 18 15.16 -4.22 -17.36
CA PRO A 18 14.09 -3.30 -17.72
C PRO A 18 13.51 -3.74 -19.07
N GLY A 19 12.34 -4.39 -19.01
CA GLY A 19 11.52 -4.67 -20.19
C GLY A 19 11.09 -3.37 -20.87
N GLY A 20 11.21 -3.34 -22.20
CA GLY A 20 10.93 -2.17 -23.02
C GLY A 20 9.46 -1.75 -23.00
N GLU A 21 9.16 -0.73 -22.20
CA GLU A 21 8.10 0.25 -22.42
C GLU A 21 8.78 1.62 -22.59
N ALA A 22 8.19 2.51 -23.39
CA ALA A 22 8.75 3.84 -23.69
C ALA A 22 9.30 4.50 -22.41
N MET A 23 10.55 4.97 -22.43
CA MET A 23 11.27 5.46 -21.23
C MET A 23 10.43 6.44 -20.42
N MET A 24 9.71 5.94 -19.43
CA MET A 24 9.01 6.76 -18.45
C MET A 24 10.07 7.26 -17.48
N THR A 25 10.24 8.58 -17.42
CA THR A 25 11.13 9.21 -16.45
C THR A 25 10.63 8.88 -15.03
N ALA A 26 11.53 8.48 -14.14
CA ALA A 26 11.18 8.22 -12.74
C ALA A 26 11.07 9.53 -11.96
N ALA A 27 9.92 9.74 -11.31
CA ALA A 27 9.64 10.87 -10.43
C ALA A 27 10.21 10.69 -9.03
N ILE A 28 10.30 9.44 -8.54
CA ILE A 28 10.97 9.11 -7.27
C ILE A 28 11.85 7.89 -7.53
N VAL A 29 13.09 7.97 -7.04
CA VAL A 29 14.04 6.84 -7.07
C VAL A 29 14.63 6.68 -5.68
N ALA A 30 14.63 5.46 -5.16
CA ALA A 30 15.39 5.03 -4.00
C ALA A 30 16.20 3.80 -4.38
N ARG A 31 17.48 3.79 -4.04
CA ARG A 31 18.39 2.66 -4.22
C ARG A 31 19.10 2.34 -2.91
N GLU A 32 18.88 1.12 -2.40
CA GLU A 32 19.48 0.60 -1.17
C GLU A 32 19.41 1.57 0.03
N VAL A 33 18.29 2.30 0.17
CA VAL A 33 18.16 3.32 1.22
C VAL A 33 18.08 2.65 2.60
N VAL A 34 18.95 3.09 3.52
CA VAL A 34 18.97 2.61 4.90
C VAL A 34 18.66 3.76 5.85
N LYS A 35 17.81 3.50 6.84
CA LYS A 35 17.57 4.40 7.96
C LYS A 35 17.45 3.65 9.28
N LYS A 36 18.25 4.05 10.27
CA LYS A 36 18.33 3.50 11.62
C LYS A 36 17.95 4.55 12.65
N TYR A 37 17.19 4.14 13.66
CA TYR A 37 16.84 4.91 14.84
C TYR A 37 17.24 4.12 16.08
N ALA A 38 18.33 4.52 16.72
CA ALA A 38 18.90 3.78 17.86
C ALA A 38 19.05 2.27 17.53
N SER A 39 18.24 1.41 18.15
CA SER A 39 18.24 -0.04 17.94
C SER A 39 17.37 -0.54 16.78
N VAL A 40 16.54 0.32 16.18
CA VAL A 40 15.57 -0.05 15.14
C VAL A 40 16.07 0.34 13.76
N THR A 41 16.16 -0.62 12.83
CA THR A 41 16.38 -0.32 11.40
C THR A 41 15.02 -0.16 10.73
N ALA A 42 14.65 1.08 10.43
CA ALA A 42 13.34 1.43 9.87
C ALA A 42 13.28 1.30 8.34
N LEU A 43 14.41 1.49 7.64
CA LEU A 43 14.61 1.14 6.23
C LEU A 43 15.90 0.34 6.14
N ASP A 44 15.87 -0.80 5.45
CA ASP A 44 16.98 -1.76 5.39
C ASP A 44 17.29 -2.15 3.94
N GLY A 45 17.89 -1.24 3.18
CA GLY A 45 18.12 -1.45 1.74
C GLY A 45 16.80 -1.31 0.97
N PHE A 46 16.08 -0.21 1.20
CA PHE A 46 14.81 0.08 0.56
C PHE A 46 15.04 0.60 -0.87
N ASP A 47 14.49 -0.13 -1.84
CA ASP A 47 14.44 0.25 -3.24
C ASP A 47 13.01 0.66 -3.62
N LEU A 48 12.86 1.72 -4.41
CA LEU A 48 11.58 2.15 -4.95
C LEU A 48 11.80 2.94 -6.24
N GLU A 49 10.94 2.73 -7.23
CA GLU A 49 10.90 3.54 -8.44
C GLU A 49 9.45 3.91 -8.74
N VAL A 50 9.17 5.20 -8.86
CA VAL A 50 7.83 5.75 -9.17
C VAL A 50 7.92 6.48 -10.50
N ALA A 51 7.16 6.05 -11.49
CA ALA A 51 7.10 6.71 -12.80
C ALA A 51 6.34 8.04 -12.72
N GLU A 52 6.77 9.03 -13.50
CA GLU A 52 6.03 10.29 -13.66
C GLU A 52 4.59 10.05 -14.16
N GLY A 53 3.65 10.84 -13.64
CA GLY A 53 2.23 10.76 -14.00
C GLY A 53 1.51 9.51 -13.49
N THR A 54 2.13 8.75 -12.58
CA THR A 54 1.54 7.54 -12.00
C THR A 54 1.25 7.69 -10.51
N VAL A 55 0.52 6.70 -9.98
CA VAL A 55 0.20 6.60 -8.56
C VAL A 55 0.86 5.35 -8.03
N MET A 56 1.81 5.55 -7.13
CA MET A 56 2.43 4.47 -6.36
C MET A 56 1.76 4.36 -5.00
N GLY A 57 1.12 3.23 -4.73
CA GLY A 57 0.67 2.85 -3.40
C GLY A 57 1.78 2.13 -2.64
N LEU A 58 2.37 2.77 -1.62
CA LEU A 58 3.29 2.12 -0.68
C LEU A 58 2.49 1.50 0.46
N LEU A 59 2.26 0.19 0.33
CA LEU A 59 1.40 -0.61 1.19
C LEU A 59 2.24 -1.39 2.20
N GLY A 60 1.83 -1.40 3.47
CA GLY A 60 2.51 -2.20 4.48
C GLY A 60 1.90 -2.05 5.86
N PRO A 61 2.25 -2.93 6.83
CA PRO A 61 1.73 -2.84 8.18
C PRO A 61 2.31 -1.61 8.93
N ASN A 62 1.77 -1.34 10.11
CA ASN A 62 2.34 -0.33 10.99
C ASN A 62 3.77 -0.73 11.40
N GLY A 63 4.69 0.24 11.37
CA GLY A 63 6.11 -0.03 11.66
C GLY A 63 6.92 -0.59 10.49
N ALA A 64 6.32 -0.85 9.33
CA ALA A 64 7.03 -1.38 8.16
C ALA A 64 8.06 -0.43 7.52
N GLY A 65 8.05 0.86 7.89
CA GLY A 65 8.98 1.87 7.36
C GLY A 65 8.35 2.92 6.44
N LYS A 66 7.04 2.82 6.12
CA LYS A 66 6.30 3.74 5.22
C LYS A 66 6.55 5.23 5.51
N THR A 67 6.23 5.68 6.73
CA THR A 67 6.43 7.07 7.17
C THR A 67 7.91 7.47 7.17
N THR A 68 8.83 6.52 7.41
CA THR A 68 10.27 6.80 7.32
C THR A 68 10.69 7.05 5.88
N ALA A 69 10.21 6.26 4.91
CA ALA A 69 10.44 6.50 3.49
C ALA A 69 9.87 7.86 3.05
N VAL A 70 8.63 8.19 3.44
CA VAL A 70 8.03 9.51 3.20
C VAL A 70 8.90 10.64 3.75
N ARG A 71 9.39 10.52 4.99
CA ARG A 71 10.25 11.55 5.59
C ARG A 71 11.59 11.71 4.88
N VAL A 72 12.16 10.64 4.31
CA VAL A 72 13.36 10.72 3.46
C VAL A 72 13.05 11.49 2.19
N PHE A 73 12.01 11.10 1.44
CA PHE A 73 11.62 11.77 0.19
C PHE A 73 11.18 13.22 0.41
N ALA A 74 10.56 13.52 1.55
CA ALA A 74 10.20 14.87 1.95
C ALA A 74 11.36 15.69 2.55
N THR A 75 12.57 15.12 2.64
CA THR A 75 13.78 15.74 3.21
C THR A 75 13.64 16.16 4.68
N LEU A 76 12.70 15.54 5.40
CA LEU A 76 12.48 15.77 6.83
C LEU A 76 13.51 15.01 7.69
N ILE A 77 14.07 13.93 7.14
CA ILE A 77 15.20 13.20 7.72
C ILE A 77 16.20 12.85 6.61
N GLN A 78 17.46 12.66 6.98
CA GLN A 78 18.48 12.12 6.07
C GLN A 78 18.57 10.60 6.22
N PRO A 79 18.68 9.84 5.12
CA PRO A 79 19.04 8.43 5.18
C PRO A 79 20.47 8.28 5.73
N ASP A 80 20.77 7.13 6.33
CA ASP A 80 22.12 6.84 6.85
C ASP A 80 23.05 6.28 5.76
N SER A 81 22.49 5.62 4.75
CA SER A 81 23.18 5.22 3.51
C SER A 81 22.18 4.99 2.37
N GLY A 82 22.71 4.73 1.17
CA GLY A 82 21.92 4.57 -0.05
C GLY A 82 21.71 5.89 -0.78
N HIS A 83 20.89 5.84 -1.83
CA HIS A 83 20.63 6.96 -2.73
C HIS A 83 19.14 7.23 -2.87
N ALA A 84 18.74 8.50 -2.89
CA ALA A 84 17.35 8.88 -3.11
C ALA A 84 17.22 10.20 -3.87
N GLU A 85 16.31 10.22 -4.84
CA GLU A 85 16.00 11.36 -5.70
C GLU A 85 14.49 11.57 -5.82
N VAL A 86 14.09 12.83 -5.93
CA VAL A 86 12.71 13.23 -6.26
C VAL A 86 12.76 14.25 -7.40
N ALA A 87 12.04 13.97 -8.49
CA ALA A 87 12.05 14.73 -9.74
C ALA A 87 13.48 15.00 -10.27
N GLY A 88 14.35 14.00 -10.17
CA GLY A 88 15.76 14.08 -10.55
C GLY A 88 16.64 14.93 -9.62
N ILE A 89 16.16 15.26 -8.43
CA ILE A 89 16.87 16.07 -7.43
C ILE A 89 17.23 15.18 -6.24
N ASP A 90 18.53 15.11 -5.92
CA ASP A 90 19.05 14.39 -4.76
C ASP A 90 18.53 14.98 -3.44
N VAL A 91 17.95 14.12 -2.59
CA VAL A 91 17.30 14.52 -1.32
C VAL A 91 18.28 14.98 -0.24
N VAL A 92 19.54 14.58 -0.31
CA VAL A 92 20.60 14.93 0.64
C VAL A 92 21.40 16.14 0.16
N ALA A 93 21.79 16.15 -1.11
CA ALA A 93 22.60 17.22 -1.70
C ALA A 93 21.79 18.51 -1.91
N ASN A 94 20.53 18.41 -2.32
CA ASN A 94 19.69 19.57 -2.67
C ASN A 94 18.30 19.56 -1.99
N PRO A 95 18.20 19.44 -0.65
CA PRO A 95 16.93 19.24 0.03
C PRO A 95 15.94 20.39 -0.14
N ARG A 96 16.43 21.64 -0.29
CA ARG A 96 15.57 22.80 -0.55
C ARG A 96 14.89 22.68 -1.91
N ALA A 97 15.64 22.33 -2.95
CA ALA A 97 15.09 22.16 -4.30
C ALA A 97 14.07 21.01 -4.38
N VAL A 98 14.24 19.95 -3.57
CA VAL A 98 13.21 18.91 -3.43
C VAL A 98 11.92 19.46 -2.82
N ARG A 99 12.00 20.18 -1.68
CA ARG A 99 10.83 20.82 -1.05
C ARG A 99 10.11 21.78 -1.99
N GLU A 100 10.81 22.29 -2.99
CA GLU A 100 10.23 23.17 -3.96
C GLU A 100 9.32 22.49 -4.98
N VAL A 101 9.56 21.21 -5.27
CA VAL A 101 8.86 20.44 -6.30
C VAL A 101 7.90 19.40 -5.74
N ILE A 102 7.85 19.22 -4.40
CA ILE A 102 6.93 18.30 -3.74
C ILE A 102 5.77 19.01 -3.05
N GLY A 103 4.62 18.35 -3.01
CA GLY A 103 3.55 18.61 -2.05
C GLY A 103 3.55 17.49 -1.01
N LEU A 104 3.29 17.83 0.25
CA LEU A 104 3.21 16.84 1.32
C LEU A 104 1.91 17.06 2.09
N SER A 105 1.14 15.99 2.25
CA SER A 105 0.01 15.91 3.17
C SER A 105 0.26 14.75 4.13
N GLY A 106 0.45 15.07 5.41
CA GLY A 106 0.78 14.09 6.45
C GLY A 106 -0.45 13.42 7.06
N GLN A 107 -0.25 12.59 8.08
CA GLN A 107 -1.34 11.93 8.84
C GLN A 107 -2.28 12.94 9.54
N TYR A 108 -1.76 14.11 9.90
CA TYR A 108 -2.53 15.20 10.48
C TYR A 108 -2.57 16.38 9.51
N ALA A 109 -3.73 17.02 9.43
CA ALA A 109 -3.94 18.17 8.56
C ALA A 109 -3.07 19.34 9.04
N ALA A 110 -2.20 19.87 8.16
CA ALA A 110 -1.27 20.96 8.46
C ALA A 110 -1.95 22.33 8.28
N VAL A 111 -3.14 22.48 8.84
CA VAL A 111 -4.04 23.62 8.66
C VAL A 111 -4.42 24.19 10.03
N ASP A 112 -4.50 25.51 10.13
CA ASP A 112 -4.78 26.23 11.37
C ASP A 112 -6.28 26.27 11.65
N GLU A 113 -6.69 25.74 12.81
CA GLU A 113 -8.09 25.63 13.21
C GLU A 113 -8.75 26.97 13.57
N LEU A 114 -7.96 28.00 13.85
CA LEU A 114 -8.43 29.34 14.16
C LEU A 114 -8.81 30.12 12.88
N LEU A 115 -8.21 29.75 11.75
CA LEU A 115 -8.42 30.37 10.45
C LEU A 115 -9.60 29.72 9.71
N THR A 116 -10.15 30.47 8.76
CA THR A 116 -11.09 29.93 7.78
C THR A 116 -10.38 29.10 6.71
N GLY A 117 -11.12 28.32 5.92
CA GLY A 117 -10.53 27.54 4.82
C GLY A 117 -9.82 28.43 3.79
N TYR A 118 -10.43 29.58 3.47
CA TYR A 118 -9.81 30.59 2.59
C TYR A 118 -8.52 31.15 3.18
N GLU A 119 -8.54 31.58 4.43
CA GLU A 119 -7.37 32.18 5.09
C GLU A 119 -6.21 31.21 5.21
N ASN A 120 -6.49 29.91 5.44
CA ASN A 120 -5.48 28.86 5.42
C ASN A 120 -4.75 28.79 4.07
N LEU A 121 -5.49 28.68 2.97
CA LEU A 121 -4.90 28.57 1.64
C LEU A 121 -4.20 29.88 1.21
N GLU A 122 -4.77 31.04 1.55
CA GLU A 122 -4.12 32.33 1.29
C GLU A 122 -2.80 32.43 2.09
N LEU A 123 -2.78 32.02 3.35
CA LEU A 123 -1.59 31.99 4.19
C LEU A 123 -0.50 31.10 3.56
N ILE A 124 -0.85 29.87 3.19
CA ILE A 124 0.09 28.93 2.55
C ILE A 124 0.62 29.52 1.24
N GLY A 125 -0.24 30.12 0.41
CA GLY A 125 0.17 30.78 -0.84
C GLY A 125 1.14 31.94 -0.62
N ARG A 126 0.97 32.70 0.46
CA ARG A 126 1.90 33.78 0.83
C ARG A 126 3.24 33.24 1.33
N LEU A 127 3.23 32.14 2.10
CA LEU A 127 4.46 31.46 2.53
C LEU A 127 5.26 30.89 1.34
N TYR A 128 4.57 30.48 0.29
CA TYR A 128 5.19 30.11 -1.00
C TYR A 128 5.51 31.30 -1.91
N HIS A 129 5.46 32.53 -1.40
CA HIS A 129 5.83 33.75 -2.12
C HIS A 129 5.01 34.03 -3.41
N LEU A 130 3.75 33.56 -3.50
CA LEU A 130 2.85 33.89 -4.62
C LEU A 130 2.36 35.35 -4.62
N GLY A 131 2.74 36.11 -3.58
CA GLY A 131 2.23 37.46 -3.34
C GLY A 131 0.75 37.47 -2.96
N LYS A 132 0.25 38.65 -2.57
CA LYS A 132 -1.13 38.77 -2.08
C LYS A 132 -2.18 38.41 -3.14
N LYS A 133 -2.03 38.90 -4.37
CA LYS A 133 -3.01 38.64 -5.44
C LYS A 133 -2.98 37.18 -5.90
N GLY A 134 -1.78 36.61 -6.09
CA GLY A 134 -1.60 35.22 -6.51
C GLY A 134 -2.10 34.23 -5.46
N ALA A 135 -1.80 34.47 -4.18
CA ALA A 135 -2.29 33.61 -3.09
C ALA A 135 -3.82 33.58 -3.01
N LYS A 136 -4.49 34.74 -3.18
CA LYS A 136 -5.96 34.82 -3.19
C LYS A 136 -6.58 34.04 -4.35
N ALA A 137 -6.11 34.29 -5.57
CA ALA A 137 -6.62 33.61 -6.75
C ALA A 137 -6.40 32.09 -6.64
N ARG A 138 -5.23 31.67 -6.14
CA ARG A 138 -4.93 30.25 -5.94
C ARG A 138 -5.80 29.61 -4.85
N ALA A 139 -6.08 30.34 -3.76
CA ALA A 139 -6.99 29.86 -2.72
C ALA A 139 -8.41 29.65 -3.27
N GLU A 140 -8.92 30.57 -4.08
CA GLU A 140 -10.24 30.47 -4.72
C GLU A 140 -10.31 29.27 -5.68
N GLU A 141 -9.31 29.12 -6.57
CA GLU A 141 -9.20 27.97 -7.48
C GLU A 141 -9.20 26.64 -6.72
N LEU A 142 -8.47 26.55 -5.62
CA LEU A 142 -8.37 25.33 -4.82
C LEU A 142 -9.63 25.04 -4.00
N LEU A 143 -10.32 26.07 -3.49
CA LEU A 143 -11.58 25.86 -2.79
C LEU A 143 -12.67 25.36 -3.74
N GLU A 144 -12.68 25.84 -4.98
CA GLU A 144 -13.56 25.34 -6.03
C GLU A 144 -13.19 23.91 -6.42
N GLN A 145 -11.91 23.64 -6.71
CA GLN A 145 -11.42 22.32 -7.09
C GLN A 145 -11.73 21.24 -6.04
N PHE A 146 -11.76 21.58 -4.75
CA PHE A 146 -12.00 20.62 -3.67
C PHE A 146 -13.43 20.66 -3.12
N ASP A 147 -14.38 21.34 -3.79
CA ASP A 147 -15.77 21.49 -3.35
C ASP A 147 -15.90 22.03 -1.91
N LEU A 148 -15.16 23.10 -1.61
CA LEU A 148 -15.12 23.77 -0.31
C LEU A 148 -15.60 25.24 -0.37
N THR A 149 -16.00 25.74 -1.53
CA THR A 149 -16.42 27.14 -1.74
C THR A 149 -17.50 27.61 -0.76
N GLU A 150 -18.55 26.82 -0.52
CA GLU A 150 -19.64 27.18 0.40
C GLU A 150 -19.19 27.30 1.86
N ALA A 151 -18.15 26.55 2.22
CA ALA A 151 -17.60 26.55 3.58
C ALA A 151 -16.39 27.47 3.74
N ALA A 152 -15.92 28.13 2.67
CA ALA A 152 -14.65 28.85 2.64
C ALA A 152 -14.49 29.90 3.75
N GLY A 153 -15.58 30.57 4.13
CA GLY A 153 -15.61 31.60 5.18
C GLY A 153 -15.88 31.08 6.59
N ARG A 154 -16.12 29.77 6.77
CA ARG A 154 -16.28 29.14 8.09
C ARG A 154 -14.93 28.82 8.68
N ARG A 155 -14.83 28.85 10.02
CA ARG A 155 -13.59 28.46 10.70
C ARG A 155 -13.37 26.96 10.59
N LEU A 156 -12.12 26.52 10.56
CA LEU A 156 -11.80 25.12 10.37
C LEU A 156 -12.29 24.21 11.50
N LYS A 157 -12.39 24.73 12.73
CA LYS A 157 -13.03 24.00 13.84
C LYS A 157 -14.47 23.57 13.56
N GLU A 158 -15.14 24.22 12.61
CA GLU A 158 -16.52 23.94 12.20
C GLU A 158 -16.59 22.95 11.03
N TYR A 159 -15.45 22.54 10.46
CA TYR A 159 -15.39 21.62 9.32
C TYR A 159 -15.54 20.17 9.80
N SER A 160 -16.19 19.35 8.97
CA SER A 160 -16.14 17.89 9.15
C SER A 160 -14.72 17.36 8.93
N GLY A 161 -14.45 16.11 9.34
CA GLY A 161 -13.15 15.47 9.11
C GLY A 161 -12.76 15.45 7.63
N GLY A 162 -13.68 15.03 6.75
CA GLY A 162 -13.45 15.02 5.30
C GLY A 162 -13.22 16.41 4.70
N MET A 163 -13.90 17.45 5.18
CA MET A 163 -13.65 18.83 4.71
C MET A 163 -12.25 19.32 5.12
N ARG A 164 -11.81 19.01 6.35
CA ARG A 164 -10.44 19.31 6.80
C ARG A 164 -9.40 18.59 5.96
N ARG A 165 -9.67 17.33 5.59
CA ARG A 165 -8.76 16.56 4.75
C ARG A 165 -8.67 17.10 3.33
N ARG A 166 -9.80 17.44 2.72
CA ARG A 166 -9.83 18.10 1.40
C ARG A 166 -9.06 19.42 1.41
N LEU A 167 -9.17 20.22 2.47
CA LEU A 167 -8.39 21.45 2.58
C LEU A 167 -6.88 21.20 2.74
N ASP A 168 -6.50 20.17 3.48
CA ASP A 168 -5.09 19.77 3.63
C ASP A 168 -4.47 19.32 2.29
N LEU A 169 -5.21 18.51 1.53
CA LEU A 169 -4.84 18.13 0.16
C LEU A 169 -4.71 19.36 -0.76
N ALA A 170 -5.67 20.29 -0.67
CA ALA A 170 -5.61 21.55 -1.39
C ALA A 170 -4.36 22.37 -1.01
N GLY A 171 -4.02 22.42 0.28
CA GLY A 171 -2.81 23.07 0.80
C GLY A 171 -1.53 22.53 0.20
N ALA A 172 -1.43 21.20 0.04
CA ALA A 172 -0.29 20.54 -0.59
C ALA A 172 -0.13 20.86 -2.09
N LEU A 173 -1.19 21.37 -2.73
CA LEU A 173 -1.22 21.70 -4.15
C LEU A 173 -1.07 23.19 -4.45
N VAL A 174 -0.97 24.06 -3.45
CA VAL A 174 -0.86 25.51 -3.64
C VAL A 174 0.22 25.88 -4.65
N ARG A 175 1.37 25.20 -4.62
CA ARG A 175 2.49 25.46 -5.55
C ARG A 175 2.51 24.60 -6.82
N LYS A 176 1.47 23.80 -7.11
CA LYS A 176 1.42 22.87 -8.26
C LYS A 176 2.70 21.99 -8.33
N PRO A 177 2.91 21.14 -7.32
CA PRO A 177 4.13 20.32 -7.23
C PRO A 177 4.22 19.30 -8.37
N LYS A 178 5.44 18.86 -8.69
CA LYS A 178 5.68 17.75 -9.64
C LYS A 178 5.31 16.40 -9.03
N VAL A 179 5.48 16.26 -7.72
CA VAL A 179 5.25 15.02 -6.96
C VAL A 179 4.45 15.33 -5.71
N LEU A 180 3.32 14.66 -5.51
CA LEU A 180 2.51 14.77 -4.30
C LEU A 180 2.69 13.52 -3.44
N ILE A 181 3.07 13.70 -2.19
CA ILE A 181 3.27 12.62 -1.22
C ILE A 181 2.16 12.70 -0.17
N LEU A 182 1.38 11.62 -0.06
CA LEU A 182 0.27 11.48 0.88
C LEU A 182 0.59 10.39 1.91
N ASP A 183 0.78 10.79 3.17
CA ASP A 183 1.07 9.85 4.26
C ASP A 183 -0.22 9.44 4.97
N GLU A 184 -0.70 8.23 4.70
CA GLU A 184 -1.95 7.65 5.22
C GLU A 184 -3.17 8.59 5.16
N PRO A 185 -3.65 8.94 3.95
CA PRO A 185 -4.55 10.07 3.80
C PRO A 185 -5.97 9.89 4.32
N THR A 186 -6.35 8.67 4.64
CA THR A 186 -7.70 8.33 5.11
C THR A 186 -7.74 7.79 6.54
N THR A 187 -6.59 7.73 7.22
CA THR A 187 -6.50 7.29 8.62
C THR A 187 -7.35 8.19 9.53
N GLY A 188 -8.17 7.57 10.38
CA GLY A 188 -9.04 8.28 11.33
C GLY A 188 -10.30 8.92 10.75
N LEU A 189 -10.55 8.79 9.44
CA LEU A 189 -11.78 9.27 8.81
C LEU A 189 -12.90 8.21 8.86
N ASP A 190 -14.15 8.69 8.95
CA ASP A 190 -15.35 7.88 8.73
C ASP A 190 -15.50 7.51 7.24
N ILE A 191 -16.34 6.50 6.93
CA ILE A 191 -16.50 5.94 5.58
C ILE A 191 -16.78 7.03 4.52
N ARG A 192 -17.71 7.96 4.79
CA ARG A 192 -18.08 9.01 3.82
C ARG A 192 -16.94 9.99 3.59
N SER A 193 -16.23 10.35 4.66
CA SER A 193 -15.06 11.22 4.58
C SER A 193 -13.90 10.57 3.81
N ARG A 194 -13.75 9.24 3.88
CA ARG A 194 -12.76 8.49 3.08
C ARG A 194 -13.11 8.51 1.60
N GLU A 195 -14.36 8.21 1.25
CA GLU A 195 -14.82 8.23 -0.14
C GLU A 195 -14.58 9.59 -0.79
N ALA A 196 -14.94 10.68 -0.12
CA ALA A 196 -14.69 12.04 -0.61
C ALA A 196 -13.19 12.36 -0.77
N THR A 197 -12.33 11.79 0.09
CA THR A 197 -10.87 11.96 -0.02
C THR A 197 -10.34 11.18 -1.23
N TRP A 198 -10.84 9.97 -1.45
CA TRP A 198 -10.49 9.14 -2.61
C TRP A 198 -10.94 9.76 -3.93
N GLU A 199 -12.13 10.36 -3.98
CA GLU A 199 -12.61 11.10 -5.14
C GLU A 199 -11.67 12.26 -5.47
N ALA A 200 -11.34 13.10 -4.47
CA ALA A 200 -10.41 14.21 -4.65
C ALA A 200 -9.02 13.73 -5.10
N ILE A 201 -8.51 12.62 -4.55
CA ILE A 201 -7.24 12.03 -5.02
C ILE A 201 -7.39 11.57 -6.46
N GLY A 202 -8.45 10.83 -6.80
CA GLY A 202 -8.72 10.34 -8.16
C GLY A 202 -8.76 11.45 -9.21
N GLU A 203 -9.31 12.62 -8.89
CA GLU A 203 -9.27 13.80 -9.78
C GLU A 203 -7.85 14.32 -10.02
N LEU A 204 -6.99 14.34 -8.99
CA LEU A 204 -5.58 14.68 -9.15
C LEU A 204 -4.86 13.67 -10.03
N VAL A 205 -5.18 12.40 -9.88
CA VAL A 205 -4.65 11.32 -10.74
C VAL A 205 -5.06 11.54 -12.19
N ALA A 206 -6.34 11.82 -12.44
CA ALA A 206 -6.86 12.07 -13.78
C ALA A 206 -6.20 13.30 -14.47
N SER A 207 -5.72 14.27 -13.68
CA SER A 207 -4.97 15.42 -14.19
C SER A 207 -3.50 15.14 -14.55
N GLY A 208 -3.02 13.90 -14.36
CA GLY A 208 -1.65 13.47 -14.67
C GLY A 208 -0.64 13.78 -13.57
N SER A 209 -1.09 13.99 -12.33
CA SER A 209 -0.18 14.24 -11.20
C SER A 209 0.57 12.96 -10.78
N THR A 210 1.85 13.08 -10.45
CA THR A 210 2.62 11.96 -9.86
C THR A 210 2.33 11.89 -8.36
N LEU A 211 1.91 10.72 -7.86
CA LEU A 211 1.51 10.51 -6.47
C LEU A 211 2.28 9.36 -5.82
N LEU A 212 2.80 9.59 -4.61
CA LEU A 212 3.18 8.53 -3.68
C LEU A 212 2.18 8.53 -2.52
N LEU A 213 1.37 7.48 -2.41
CA LEU A 213 0.39 7.31 -1.34
C LEU A 213 0.86 6.18 -0.42
N THR A 214 1.06 6.46 0.86
CA THR A 214 1.26 5.40 1.85
C THR A 214 -0.07 4.99 2.45
N THR A 215 -0.25 3.69 2.64
CA THR A 215 -1.44 3.19 3.30
C THR A 215 -1.20 1.84 3.95
N GLN A 216 -2.05 1.52 4.91
CA GLN A 216 -2.23 0.16 5.43
C GLN A 216 -3.56 -0.45 4.98
N TYR A 217 -4.39 0.33 4.27
CA TYR A 217 -5.70 -0.09 3.78
C TYR A 217 -5.57 -0.63 2.37
N LEU A 218 -5.82 -1.93 2.22
CA LEU A 218 -5.67 -2.63 0.95
C LEU A 218 -6.65 -2.12 -0.11
N GLU A 219 -7.88 -1.81 0.29
CA GLU A 219 -8.90 -1.20 -0.58
C GLU A 219 -8.45 0.14 -1.17
N GLU A 220 -7.74 0.96 -0.39
CA GLU A 220 -7.23 2.26 -0.86
C GLU A 220 -6.17 2.08 -1.94
N ALA A 221 -5.25 1.12 -1.75
CA ALA A 221 -4.25 0.78 -2.74
C ALA A 221 -4.89 0.19 -4.01
N ASP A 222 -5.86 -0.71 -3.87
CA ASP A 222 -6.55 -1.34 -5.01
C ASP A 222 -7.34 -0.32 -5.85
N ARG A 223 -7.95 0.67 -5.18
CA ARG A 223 -8.81 1.66 -5.84
C ARG A 223 -8.02 2.80 -6.50
N LEU A 224 -6.92 3.25 -5.89
CA LEU A 224 -6.24 4.48 -6.30
C LEU A 224 -4.91 4.24 -7.03
N ALA A 225 -4.23 3.13 -6.78
CA ALA A 225 -2.86 2.94 -7.24
C ALA A 225 -2.78 2.31 -8.63
N HIS A 226 -1.93 2.90 -9.48
CA HIS A 226 -1.54 2.27 -10.74
C HIS A 226 -0.56 1.12 -10.50
N ARG A 227 0.34 1.31 -9.52
CA ARG A 227 1.29 0.30 -9.05
C ARG A 227 1.33 0.30 -7.53
N ILE A 228 1.54 -0.86 -6.96
CA ILE A 228 1.58 -1.11 -5.53
C ILE A 228 2.96 -1.68 -5.18
N ALA A 229 3.62 -1.02 -4.24
CA ALA A 229 4.85 -1.44 -3.61
C ALA A 229 4.51 -1.94 -2.21
N VAL A 230 4.76 -3.23 -1.93
CA VAL A 230 4.54 -3.82 -0.61
C VAL A 230 5.83 -3.73 0.19
N ILE A 231 5.80 -3.05 1.34
CA ILE A 231 6.92 -2.90 2.26
C ILE A 231 6.66 -3.66 3.56
N ASP A 232 7.69 -4.36 4.03
CA ASP A 232 7.71 -5.04 5.31
C ASP A 232 9.11 -4.98 5.92
N HIS A 233 9.19 -4.71 7.23
CA HIS A 233 10.45 -4.55 7.97
C HIS A 233 11.51 -3.68 7.25
N GLY A 234 11.09 -2.57 6.64
CA GLY A 234 11.98 -1.62 5.96
C GLY A 234 12.46 -2.08 4.58
N LYS A 235 11.91 -3.16 4.02
CA LYS A 235 12.27 -3.71 2.70
C LYS A 235 11.06 -3.82 1.80
N LEU A 236 11.28 -3.56 0.51
CA LEU A 236 10.30 -3.88 -0.52
C LEU A 236 10.24 -5.41 -0.70
N ILE A 237 9.07 -6.00 -0.54
CA ILE A 237 8.85 -7.45 -0.67
C ILE A 237 8.10 -7.83 -1.95
N ALA A 238 7.34 -6.90 -2.53
CA ALA A 238 6.71 -7.05 -3.83
C ALA A 238 6.45 -5.70 -4.49
N ASN A 239 6.35 -5.70 -5.82
CA ASN A 239 6.00 -4.53 -6.63
C ASN A 239 5.27 -5.01 -7.87
N GLY A 240 4.12 -4.42 -8.16
CA GLY A 240 3.28 -4.82 -9.28
C GLY A 240 2.05 -3.94 -9.42
N THR A 241 1.27 -4.15 -10.48
CA THR A 241 -0.13 -3.76 -10.48
C THR A 241 -0.92 -4.61 -9.47
N ALA A 242 -2.13 -4.18 -9.10
CA ALA A 242 -2.96 -4.98 -8.20
C ALA A 242 -3.24 -6.38 -8.77
N ASP A 243 -3.47 -6.49 -10.08
CA ASP A 243 -3.69 -7.77 -10.77
C ASP A 243 -2.41 -8.63 -10.79
N GLU A 244 -1.25 -8.05 -11.11
CA GLU A 244 0.05 -8.76 -11.06
C GLU A 244 0.33 -9.33 -9.67
N LEU A 245 0.03 -8.57 -8.61
CA LEU A 245 0.21 -9.01 -7.23
C LEU A 245 -0.78 -10.12 -6.84
N LYS A 246 -2.05 -10.01 -7.26
CA LYS A 246 -3.08 -11.05 -7.01
C LYS A 246 -2.72 -12.35 -7.72
N ASP A 247 -2.18 -12.27 -8.94
CA ASP A 247 -1.76 -13.43 -9.72
C ASP A 247 -0.54 -14.16 -9.11
N GLN A 248 0.34 -13.46 -8.38
CA GLN A 248 1.51 -14.06 -7.72
C GLN A 248 1.15 -15.03 -6.57
N VAL A 249 0.01 -14.84 -5.92
CA VAL A 249 -0.37 -15.60 -4.70
C VAL A 249 -1.23 -16.83 -5.00
N GLY A 250 -1.51 -17.07 -6.28
CA GLY A 250 -2.11 -18.31 -6.78
C GLY A 250 -3.53 -18.13 -7.30
N GLY A 251 -3.96 -19.07 -8.14
CA GLY A 251 -5.14 -18.95 -9.00
C GLY A 251 -6.47 -18.72 -8.29
N HIS A 252 -7.48 -18.43 -9.11
CA HIS A 252 -8.87 -18.24 -8.69
C HIS A 252 -9.34 -19.30 -7.69
N ARG A 253 -10.38 -19.00 -6.92
CA ARG A 253 -11.01 -19.97 -6.02
C ARG A 253 -12.46 -20.17 -6.41
N LEU A 254 -12.88 -21.42 -6.56
CA LEU A 254 -14.30 -21.77 -6.60
C LEU A 254 -14.78 -21.89 -5.16
N GLU A 255 -15.81 -21.14 -4.82
CA GLU A 255 -16.43 -21.16 -3.50
C GLU A 255 -17.87 -21.61 -3.65
N VAL A 256 -18.25 -22.65 -2.90
CA VAL A 256 -19.59 -23.20 -2.93
C VAL A 256 -20.13 -23.30 -1.52
N THR A 257 -21.33 -22.79 -1.30
CA THR A 257 -22.07 -22.90 -0.05
C THR A 257 -23.14 -23.97 -0.21
N LEU A 258 -23.13 -24.96 0.66
CA LEU A 258 -24.05 -26.10 0.63
C LEU A 258 -25.27 -25.84 1.53
N ARG A 259 -26.39 -26.53 1.24
CA ARG A 259 -27.55 -26.50 2.13
C ARG A 259 -27.24 -27.18 3.45
N ASP A 260 -26.60 -28.34 3.41
CA ASP A 260 -26.36 -29.19 4.58
C ASP A 260 -24.87 -29.36 4.87
N ALA A 261 -24.49 -29.13 6.13
CA ALA A 261 -23.09 -29.28 6.59
C ALA A 261 -22.58 -30.73 6.49
N ALA A 262 -23.51 -31.70 6.50
CA ALA A 262 -23.20 -33.12 6.38
C ALA A 262 -22.58 -33.48 5.02
N ASP A 263 -22.84 -32.68 3.98
CA ASP A 263 -22.36 -32.94 2.63
C ASP A 263 -20.95 -32.39 2.37
N LEU A 264 -20.34 -31.69 3.34
CA LEU A 264 -19.05 -31.01 3.14
C LEU A 264 -17.93 -31.96 2.70
N ASP A 265 -17.78 -33.11 3.36
CA ASP A 265 -16.74 -34.07 3.01
C ASP A 265 -16.98 -34.72 1.63
N HIS A 266 -18.25 -34.97 1.30
CA HIS A 266 -18.62 -35.49 -0.02
C HIS A 266 -18.36 -34.44 -1.11
N ALA A 267 -18.73 -33.19 -0.87
CA ALA A 267 -18.47 -32.07 -1.78
C ALA A 267 -16.97 -31.84 -1.99
N ARG A 268 -16.13 -31.94 -0.94
CA ARG A 268 -14.66 -31.89 -1.08
C ARG A 268 -14.17 -32.96 -2.04
N ALA A 269 -14.62 -34.21 -1.88
CA ALA A 269 -14.20 -35.32 -2.74
C ALA A 269 -14.66 -35.13 -4.20
N VAL A 270 -15.88 -34.62 -4.40
CA VAL A 270 -16.47 -34.38 -5.73
C VAL A 270 -15.78 -33.22 -6.47
N LEU A 271 -15.39 -32.18 -5.74
CA LEU A 271 -14.78 -30.97 -6.29
C LEU A 271 -13.24 -31.06 -6.41
N ALA A 272 -12.59 -31.95 -5.67
CA ALA A 272 -11.13 -32.14 -5.71
C ALA A 272 -10.54 -32.27 -7.14
N PRO A 273 -11.18 -32.98 -8.09
CA PRO A 273 -10.62 -33.13 -9.43
C PRO A 273 -10.72 -31.85 -10.30
N ILE A 274 -11.45 -30.83 -9.86
CA ILE A 274 -11.60 -29.56 -10.56
C ILE A 274 -10.47 -28.58 -10.16
N GLY A 275 -9.94 -28.73 -8.95
CA GLY A 275 -8.90 -27.88 -8.41
C GLY A 275 -7.48 -28.38 -8.70
N HIS A 276 -6.50 -27.52 -8.42
CA HIS A 276 -5.07 -27.89 -8.42
C HIS A 276 -4.49 -28.03 -7.00
N GLY A 277 -5.33 -27.96 -5.97
CA GLY A 277 -4.97 -28.12 -4.57
C GLY A 277 -6.09 -28.79 -3.78
N GLU A 278 -5.84 -29.05 -2.49
CA GLU A 278 -6.83 -29.70 -1.63
C GLU A 278 -8.00 -28.73 -1.33
N PRO A 279 -9.26 -29.12 -1.62
CA PRO A 279 -10.42 -28.34 -1.20
C PRO A 279 -10.47 -28.19 0.31
N VAL A 280 -10.70 -26.98 0.80
CA VAL A 280 -10.88 -26.69 2.23
C VAL A 280 -12.37 -26.51 2.51
N ALA A 281 -12.88 -27.19 3.53
CA ALA A 281 -14.27 -27.02 3.97
C ALA A 281 -14.33 -26.35 5.33
N THR A 282 -15.29 -25.44 5.48
CA THR A 282 -15.59 -24.73 6.73
C THR A 282 -16.99 -25.10 7.19
N GLN A 283 -17.09 -25.74 8.35
CA GLN A 283 -18.36 -26.20 8.95
C GLN A 283 -19.28 -25.02 9.31
N GLU A 284 -18.72 -23.93 9.83
CA GLU A 284 -19.48 -22.76 10.31
C GLU A 284 -20.34 -22.12 9.21
N ASP A 285 -19.77 -21.98 8.01
CA ASP A 285 -20.44 -21.37 6.86
C ASP A 285 -21.00 -22.39 5.85
N ARG A 286 -20.85 -23.70 6.10
CA ARG A 286 -21.17 -24.79 5.14
C ARG A 286 -20.52 -24.56 3.77
N ARG A 287 -19.28 -24.08 3.78
CA ARG A 287 -18.59 -23.61 2.57
C ARG A 287 -17.43 -24.53 2.20
N VAL A 288 -17.29 -24.81 0.91
CA VAL A 288 -16.13 -25.48 0.32
C VAL A 288 -15.40 -24.52 -0.60
N VAL A 289 -14.09 -24.37 -0.41
CA VAL A 289 -13.21 -23.52 -1.21
C VAL A 289 -12.21 -24.39 -1.95
N VAL A 290 -12.15 -24.25 -3.26
CA VAL A 290 -11.31 -25.05 -4.15
C VAL A 290 -10.36 -24.12 -4.92
N PRO A 291 -9.03 -24.23 -4.75
CA PRO A 291 -8.06 -23.53 -5.57
C PRO A 291 -8.10 -24.02 -7.02
N ILE A 292 -8.30 -23.13 -7.98
CA ILE A 292 -8.46 -23.42 -9.41
C ILE A 292 -7.48 -22.55 -10.24
N ALA A 293 -6.95 -23.06 -11.35
CA ALA A 293 -5.94 -22.33 -12.12
C ALA A 293 -6.54 -21.23 -13.00
N ALA A 294 -7.78 -21.42 -13.47
CA ALA A 294 -8.47 -20.48 -14.35
C ALA A 294 -9.96 -20.46 -14.04
N ALA A 295 -10.60 -19.29 -14.13
CA ALA A 295 -12.03 -19.14 -13.85
C ALA A 295 -12.96 -19.77 -14.92
N GLY A 296 -12.45 -20.00 -16.13
CA GLY A 296 -13.25 -20.37 -17.30
C GLY A 296 -13.95 -21.73 -17.15
N GLY A 297 -15.29 -21.73 -17.13
CA GLY A 297 -16.13 -22.94 -17.11
C GLY A 297 -16.17 -23.71 -15.79
N VAL A 298 -15.29 -23.38 -14.84
CA VAL A 298 -15.12 -24.08 -13.57
C VAL A 298 -16.34 -23.96 -12.66
N LEU A 299 -17.00 -22.80 -12.64
CA LEU A 299 -18.24 -22.62 -11.87
C LEU A 299 -19.33 -23.60 -12.31
N VAL A 300 -19.56 -23.67 -13.63
CA VAL A 300 -20.61 -24.52 -14.22
C VAL A 300 -20.29 -25.99 -13.99
N GLU A 301 -19.05 -26.40 -14.21
CA GLU A 301 -18.61 -27.79 -13.97
C GLU A 301 -18.74 -28.15 -12.48
N GLY A 302 -18.31 -27.26 -11.57
CA GLY A 302 -18.42 -27.47 -10.13
C GLY A 302 -19.85 -27.69 -9.65
N VAL A 303 -20.76 -26.78 -10.04
CA VAL A 303 -22.19 -26.89 -9.70
C VAL A 303 -22.79 -28.17 -10.29
N ARG A 304 -22.46 -28.51 -11.55
CA ARG A 304 -22.96 -29.72 -12.20
C ARG A 304 -22.51 -30.99 -11.49
N ARG A 305 -21.27 -31.06 -11.00
CA ARG A 305 -20.78 -32.24 -10.27
C ARG A 305 -21.47 -32.43 -8.93
N LEU A 306 -21.72 -31.34 -8.22
CA LEU A 306 -22.45 -31.37 -6.95
C LEU A 306 -23.89 -31.84 -7.17
N ASP A 307 -24.56 -31.33 -8.21
CA ASP A 307 -25.90 -31.75 -8.59
C ASP A 307 -25.97 -33.25 -8.93
N MET A 308 -25.03 -33.76 -9.74
CA MET A 308 -24.95 -35.21 -10.04
C MET A 308 -24.66 -36.08 -8.81
N ALA A 309 -24.01 -35.52 -7.78
CA ALA A 309 -23.77 -36.18 -6.51
C ALA A 309 -24.95 -36.07 -5.53
N GLY A 310 -26.04 -35.39 -5.91
CA GLY A 310 -27.21 -35.16 -5.08
C GLY A 310 -27.00 -34.11 -3.98
N ILE A 311 -25.98 -33.25 -4.11
CA ILE A 311 -25.62 -32.24 -3.12
C ILE A 311 -26.27 -30.92 -3.50
N GLU A 312 -27.09 -30.37 -2.62
CA GLU A 312 -27.81 -29.12 -2.89
C GLU A 312 -26.93 -27.88 -2.60
N VAL A 313 -26.75 -27.06 -3.63
CA VAL A 313 -25.95 -25.83 -3.58
C VAL A 313 -26.86 -24.63 -3.33
N VAL A 314 -26.51 -23.82 -2.32
CA VAL A 314 -27.20 -22.57 -1.98
C VAL A 314 -26.60 -21.40 -2.74
N ASP A 315 -25.27 -21.35 -2.84
CA ASP A 315 -24.53 -20.30 -3.54
C ASP A 315 -23.25 -20.88 -4.15
N ALA A 316 -22.84 -20.35 -5.30
CA ALA A 316 -21.59 -20.73 -5.95
C ALA A 316 -20.98 -19.52 -6.67
N SER A 317 -19.72 -19.26 -6.39
CA SER A 317 -19.00 -18.13 -6.99
C SER A 317 -17.55 -18.49 -7.31
N VAL A 318 -16.98 -17.83 -8.31
CA VAL A 318 -15.54 -17.88 -8.57
C VAL A 318 -14.95 -16.54 -8.19
N ARG A 319 -13.98 -16.55 -7.28
CA ARG A 319 -13.30 -15.35 -6.78
C ARG A 319 -11.85 -15.31 -7.24
N ARG A 320 -11.36 -14.12 -7.51
CA ARG A 320 -9.92 -13.85 -7.61
C ARG A 320 -9.35 -13.66 -6.20
N PRO A 321 -8.05 -13.94 -5.96
CA PRO A 321 -7.38 -13.53 -4.73
C PRO A 321 -7.56 -12.04 -4.48
N THR A 322 -7.71 -11.66 -3.21
CA THR A 322 -7.72 -10.24 -2.81
C THR A 322 -6.29 -9.78 -2.51
N LEU A 323 -6.08 -8.46 -2.38
CA LEU A 323 -4.81 -7.96 -1.86
C LEU A 323 -4.57 -8.40 -0.40
N ASP A 324 -5.61 -8.78 0.36
CA ASP A 324 -5.43 -9.38 1.69
C ASP A 324 -4.76 -10.75 1.58
N ASP A 325 -5.20 -11.59 0.64
CA ASP A 325 -4.55 -12.88 0.37
C ASP A 325 -3.08 -12.65 -0.01
N VAL A 326 -2.82 -11.65 -0.87
CA VAL A 326 -1.46 -11.27 -1.28
C VAL A 326 -0.61 -10.90 -0.07
N PHE A 327 -1.13 -10.00 0.76
CA PHE A 327 -0.43 -9.50 1.92
C PHE A 327 -0.15 -10.62 2.94
N LEU A 328 -1.13 -11.49 3.20
CA LEU A 328 -0.99 -12.64 4.10
C LEU A 328 0.07 -13.62 3.59
N ALA A 329 0.08 -13.92 2.30
CA ALA A 329 1.11 -14.80 1.73
C ALA A 329 2.50 -14.15 1.81
N LEU A 330 2.66 -12.92 1.36
CA LEU A 330 3.98 -12.27 1.32
C LEU A 330 4.58 -12.04 2.71
N THR A 331 3.75 -11.75 3.72
CA THR A 331 4.20 -11.53 5.11
C THR A 331 4.27 -12.83 5.92
N GLY A 332 3.37 -13.79 5.69
CA GLY A 332 3.32 -15.07 6.39
C GLY A 332 4.51 -15.99 6.10
N HIS A 333 5.04 -16.00 4.88
CA HIS A 333 6.20 -16.84 4.50
C HIS A 333 7.49 -16.47 5.26
N ARG A 334 7.55 -15.33 5.96
CA ARG A 334 8.68 -14.96 6.81
C ARG A 334 8.55 -15.45 8.25
N ALA A 335 7.35 -15.59 8.79
CA ALA A 335 7.15 -16.22 10.10
C ALA A 335 7.63 -17.67 10.06
N ASP A 336 7.26 -18.42 9.01
CA ASP A 336 7.69 -19.81 8.82
C ASP A 336 9.20 -19.95 8.55
N LYS A 337 9.81 -18.99 7.83
CA LYS A 337 11.27 -18.98 7.61
C LYS A 337 12.07 -18.55 8.84
N ALA A 338 11.49 -17.76 9.74
CA ALA A 338 12.10 -17.43 11.03
C ALA A 338 12.04 -18.63 11.99
N GLU A 339 10.97 -19.42 11.97
CA GLU A 339 10.85 -20.66 12.74
C GLU A 339 11.77 -21.78 12.21
N GLN A 340 12.00 -21.85 10.89
CA GLN A 340 12.93 -22.83 10.31
C GLN A 340 14.42 -22.47 10.48
N ASN A 341 14.76 -21.22 10.79
CA ASN A 341 16.13 -20.76 11.01
C ASN A 341 16.46 -20.42 12.47
N GLY A 342 15.57 -20.73 13.41
CA GLY A 342 15.75 -20.46 14.84
C GLY A 342 16.50 -21.57 15.57
N GLU A 343 17.82 -21.46 15.63
CA GLU A 343 18.69 -22.17 16.56
C GLU A 343 18.17 -22.05 18.00
N GLY A 344 18.09 -23.19 18.69
CA GLY A 344 17.64 -23.27 20.07
C GLY A 344 18.51 -22.47 21.02
N VAL A 345 17.98 -21.37 21.54
CA VAL A 345 18.52 -20.73 22.75
C VAL A 345 17.80 -21.34 23.95
N LYS A 346 18.51 -22.21 24.66
CA LYS A 346 18.12 -22.70 25.99
C LYS A 346 17.94 -21.50 26.92
N ALA A 347 16.78 -21.40 27.54
CA ALA A 347 16.56 -20.51 28.67
C ALA A 347 17.42 -20.97 29.86
N GLU A 348 18.43 -20.18 30.22
CA GLU A 348 19.07 -20.27 31.53
C GLU A 348 18.17 -19.55 32.56
N GLU A 349 17.62 -20.33 33.48
CA GLU A 349 17.02 -19.85 34.71
C GLU A 349 18.08 -19.11 35.53
N THR A 350 17.91 -17.80 35.73
CA THR A 350 18.58 -17.10 36.83
C THR A 350 17.53 -16.70 37.85
N LYS A 351 17.46 -17.48 38.93
CA LYS A 351 16.94 -17.05 40.22
C LYS A 351 17.73 -15.84 40.68
N ASN A 352 17.04 -14.79 41.12
CA ASN A 352 17.46 -14.05 42.30
C ASN A 352 16.26 -13.36 42.96
N GLU A 353 15.90 -13.91 44.10
CA GLU A 353 15.19 -13.25 45.18
C GLU A 353 16.12 -12.17 45.78
N GLU A 354 15.62 -10.95 45.97
CA GLU A 354 15.36 -10.38 47.30
C GLU A 354 14.80 -8.95 47.21
N PRO A 355 13.89 -8.55 48.13
CA PRO A 355 13.31 -7.20 48.19
C PRO A 355 13.92 -6.37 49.32
N VAL A 356 14.28 -5.10 49.09
CA VAL A 356 14.51 -4.15 50.20
C VAL A 356 14.08 -2.72 49.84
N ARG A 357 12.97 -2.33 50.49
CA ARG A 357 12.47 -1.01 50.92
C ARG A 357 12.19 0.10 49.93
#